data_AF-A0A1F5X3L8-F1
#
_entry.id   AF-A0A1F5X3L8-F1
#
_cell.length_a   1.000
_cell.length_b   1.000
_cell.length_c   1.000
_cell.angle_alpha   90.00
_cell.angle_beta   90.00
_cell.angle_gamma   90.00
#
_symmetry.space_group_name_H-M   'P 1'
#
loop_
_entity.id
_entity.type
_entity.pdbx_description
1 polymer ?
#
loop_
_entity_poly.entity_id
_entity_poly.type
_entity_poly.pdbx_seq_one_letter_code
_entity_poly.pdbx_strand_id
1 'polypeptide(L)' 'MRQIQYNYDMPNATKQKLETKTKTFIVEAIKEVLEDSDFGLELTEKAKKRLLGSMKSPKKRISLSEIKKKYR' A
#
# COMPACT_ATOMS: atom_id res chain seq x y z
N MET A 1 -3.52 -19.95 -52.36
CA MET A 1 -3.49 -19.21 -51.09
C MET A 1 -2.09 -19.38 -50.48
N ARG A 2 -1.34 -18.31 -50.20
CA ARG A 2 -0.01 -18.39 -49.55
C ARG A 2 -0.19 -18.24 -48.05
N GLN A 3 0.30 -19.21 -47.27
CA GLN A 3 0.38 -19.05 -45.82
C GLN A 3 1.64 -18.26 -45.50
N ILE A 4 1.47 -17.15 -44.76
CA ILE A 4 2.58 -16.35 -44.22
C ILE A 4 2.89 -16.91 -42.84
N GLN A 5 4.09 -17.44 -42.67
CA GLN A 5 4.58 -17.99 -41.42
C GLN A 5 5.19 -16.84 -40.61
N TYR A 6 4.56 -16.49 -39.48
CA TYR A 6 5.08 -15.49 -38.56
C TYR A 6 6.07 -16.17 -37.61
N ASN A 7 7.37 -15.92 -37.79
CA ASN A 7 8.36 -16.29 -36.80
C ASN A 7 8.29 -15.31 -35.63
N TYR A 8 7.73 -15.75 -34.51
CA TYR A 8 7.87 -15.04 -33.25
C TYR A 8 9.26 -15.32 -32.68
N ASP A 9 10.20 -14.41 -32.91
CA ASP A 9 11.43 -14.36 -32.13
C ASP A 9 11.07 -13.98 -30.69
N MET A 10 10.82 -14.99 -29.86
CA MET A 10 10.73 -14.81 -28.41
C MET A 10 12.13 -14.42 -27.91
N PRO A 11 12.31 -13.24 -27.30
CA PRO A 11 13.58 -12.91 -26.68
C PRO A 11 13.83 -13.94 -25.58
N ASN A 12 14.83 -14.79 -25.79
CA ASN A 12 15.36 -15.65 -24.75
C ASN A 12 15.83 -14.74 -23.62
N ALA A 13 15.03 -14.62 -22.57
CA ALA A 13 15.40 -13.92 -21.35
C ALA A 13 16.59 -14.66 -20.75
N THR A 14 17.80 -14.22 -21.13
CA THR A 14 19.03 -14.62 -20.47
C THR A 14 18.84 -14.28 -19.00
N LYS A 15 18.82 -15.31 -18.15
CA LYS A 15 18.69 -15.14 -16.70
C LYS A 15 19.93 -14.39 -16.22
N GLN A 16 19.86 -13.06 -16.18
CA GLN A 16 20.91 -12.25 -15.60
C GLN A 16 20.98 -12.60 -14.12
N LYS A 17 22.12 -13.18 -13.71
CA LYS A 17 22.34 -13.55 -12.33
C LYS A 17 22.55 -12.26 -11.55
N LEU A 18 21.54 -11.89 -10.76
CA LEU A 18 21.63 -10.73 -9.87
C LEU A 18 22.82 -10.91 -8.92
N GLU A 19 23.61 -9.85 -8.74
CA GLU A 19 24.69 -9.84 -7.76
C GLU A 19 24.14 -10.07 -6.35
N THR A 20 24.91 -10.77 -5.51
CA THR A 20 24.50 -11.11 -4.15
C THR A 20 24.16 -9.86 -3.33
N LYS A 21 24.93 -8.78 -3.48
CA LYS A 21 24.68 -7.51 -2.79
C LYS A 21 23.30 -6.93 -3.14
N THR A 22 22.95 -6.94 -4.42
CA THR A 22 21.63 -6.47 -4.89
C THR A 22 20.51 -7.32 -4.32
N LYS A 23 20.69 -8.64 -4.22
CA LYS A 23 19.69 -9.52 -3.61
C LYS A 23 19.51 -9.22 -2.12
N THR A 24 20.60 -9.07 -1.37
CA THR A 24 20.56 -8.72 0.05
C THR A 24 19.82 -7.41 0.27
N PHE A 25 20.16 -6.38 -0.51
CA PHE A 25 19.49 -5.08 -0.44
C PHE A 25 17.98 -5.18 -0.71
N ILE A 26 17.56 -5.93 -1.73
CA ILE A 26 16.13 -6.14 -2.03
C ILE A 26 15.43 -6.84 -0.86
N VAL A 27 16.04 -7.88 -0.30
CA VAL A 27 15.46 -8.64 0.82
C VAL A 27 15.31 -7.75 2.06
N GLU A 28 16.32 -6.93 2.37
CA GLU A 28 16.28 -5.98 3.48
C GLU A 28 15.17 -4.95 3.28
N ALA A 29 15.08 -4.33 2.11
CA ALA A 29 14.04 -3.36 1.80
C ALA A 29 12.62 -3.97 1.90
N ILE A 30 12.43 -5.20 1.41
CA ILE A 30 11.14 -5.90 1.54
C ILE A 30 10.84 -6.17 3.02
N LYS A 31 11.85 -6.62 3.78
CA LYS A 31 11.69 -6.91 5.20
C LYS A 31 11.29 -5.67 5.99
N GLU A 32 11.93 -4.52 5.74
CA GLU A 32 11.58 -3.25 6.37
C GLU A 32 10.11 -2.87 6.13
N VAL A 33 9.64 -3.00 4.90
CA VAL A 33 8.23 -2.73 4.55
C VAL A 33 7.27 -3.71 5.22
N LEU A 34 7.64 -4.99 5.33
CA LEU A 34 6.79 -6.00 5.98
C LEU A 34 6.77 -5.90 7.51
N GLU A 35 7.82 -5.33 8.10
CA GLU A 35 7.93 -5.10 9.54
C GLU A 35 7.20 -3.81 9.97
N ASP A 36 6.85 -2.94 9.04
CA ASP A 36 5.99 -1.78 9.29
C ASP A 36 4.51 -2.21 9.38
N SER A 37 3.98 -2.26 10.61
CA SER A 37 2.58 -2.61 10.88
C SER A 37 1.57 -1.62 10.32
N ASP A 38 2.01 -0.40 10.04
CA ASP A 38 1.17 0.70 9.56
C ASP A 38 1.33 0.94 8.05
N PHE A 39 2.13 0.11 7.35
CA PHE A 39 2.35 0.25 5.92
C PHE A 39 1.02 0.25 5.14
N GLY A 40 0.78 1.31 4.36
CA GLY A 40 -0.45 1.49 3.59
C GLY A 40 -1.65 1.99 4.40
N LEU A 41 -1.48 2.24 5.71
CA LEU A 41 -2.48 2.85 6.58
C LEU A 41 -2.25 4.36 6.78
N GLU A 42 -1.38 4.97 5.98
CA GLU A 42 -1.07 6.39 6.08
C GLU A 42 -2.31 7.23 5.79
N LEU A 43 -2.53 8.24 6.63
CA LEU A 43 -3.67 9.13 6.45
C LEU A 43 -3.54 9.91 5.14
N THR A 44 -4.55 9.83 4.29
CA THR A 44 -4.68 10.73 3.14
C THR A 44 -4.70 12.19 3.60
N GLU A 45 -4.25 13.11 2.76
CA GLU A 45 -4.27 14.56 3.05
C GLU A 45 -5.68 15.06 3.40
N LYS A 46 -6.71 14.50 2.75
CA LYS A 46 -8.11 14.78 3.07
C LYS A 46 -8.48 14.32 4.49
N ALA A 47 -8.03 13.14 4.90
CA ALA A 47 -8.26 12.63 6.25
C ALA A 47 -7.52 13.48 7.30
N LYS A 48 -6.25 13.84 7.06
CA LYS A 48 -5.47 14.73 7.93
C LYS A 48 -6.16 16.08 8.14
N LYS A 49 -6.60 16.73 7.06
CA LYS A 49 -7.35 18.02 7.13
C LYS A 49 -8.63 17.89 7.95
N ARG A 50 -9.39 16.80 7.78
CA ARG A 50 -10.62 16.53 8.56
C ARG A 50 -10.32 16.32 10.04
N LEU A 51 -9.28 15.55 10.37
CA LEU A 51 -8.88 15.29 11.75
C LEU A 51 -8.51 16.61 12.45
N LEU A 52 -7.65 17.41 11.82
CA LEU A 52 -7.26 18.73 12.33
C LEU A 52 -8.47 19.67 12.52
N GLY A 53 -9.42 19.67 11.58
CA GLY A 53 -10.65 20.45 11.70
C GLY A 53 -11.55 20.01 12.87
N SER A 54 -11.59 18.70 13.15
CA SER A 54 -12.35 18.14 14.27
C SER A 54 -11.73 18.44 15.65
N MET A 55 -10.42 18.66 15.71
CA MET A 55 -9.75 19.09 16.93
C MET A 55 -10.05 20.56 17.25
N LYS A 56 -10.16 21.41 16.22
CA LYS A 56 -10.41 22.85 16.36
C LYS A 56 -11.87 23.22 16.61
N SER A 57 -12.82 22.37 16.19
CA SER A 57 -14.25 22.61 16.38
C SER A 57 -14.81 21.65 17.44
N PRO A 58 -15.23 22.13 18.62
CA PRO A 58 -15.88 21.30 19.62
C PRO A 58 -17.31 21.01 19.15
N LYS A 59 -17.47 20.09 18.19
CA LYS A 59 -18.77 19.48 17.94
C LYS A 59 -19.25 18.81 19.22
N LYS A 60 -20.57 18.81 19.44
CA LYS A 60 -21.23 18.17 20.58
C LYS A 60 -20.77 16.70 20.64
N ARG A 61 -19.87 16.40 21.57
CA ARG A 61 -19.39 15.04 21.81
C ARG A 61 -20.45 14.37 22.68
N ILE A 62 -21.00 13.27 22.18
CA ILE A 62 -21.80 12.36 22.99
C ILE A 62 -20.89 11.24 23.44
N SER A 63 -21.06 10.81 24.69
CA SER A 63 -20.32 9.71 25.26
C SER A 63 -20.70 8.38 24.58
N LEU A 64 -19.77 7.42 24.60
CA LEU A 64 -20.04 6.09 24.05
C LEU A 64 -21.21 5.40 24.76
N SER A 65 -21.41 5.66 26.06
CA SER A 65 -22.54 5.15 26.83
C SER A 65 -23.88 5.70 26.32
N GLU A 66 -23.96 6.99 26.01
CA GLU A 66 -25.15 7.61 25.40
C GLU A 66 -25.46 7.01 24.03
N ILE A 67 -24.44 6.74 23.20
CA ILE A 67 -24.62 6.06 21.91
C ILE A 67 -25.16 4.65 22.12
N LYS A 68 -24.54 3.86 23.00
CA LYS A 68 -24.96 2.48 23.29
C LYS A 68 -26.39 2.42 23.82
N LYS A 69 -26.81 3.39 24.63
CA LYS A 69 -28.18 3.47 25.17
C LYS A 69 -29.22 3.78 24.07
N LYS A 70 -28.83 4.44 22.98
CA LYS A 70 -29.76 4.84 21.90
C LYS A 70 -30.02 3.73 20.89
N TYR A 71 -29.05 2.85 20.64
CA TYR A 71 -29.08 1.90 19.52
C TYR A 71 -29.06 0.42 19.96
N ARG A 72 -29.26 0.15 21.25
CA ARG A 72 -29.34 -1.18 21.82
C ARG A 72 -30.69 -1.33 22.49
#